data_AF-A0AAD7V8N9-F1
#
_entry.id   AF-A0AAD7V8N9-F1
#
_cell.length_a   1.000
_cell.length_b   1.000
_cell.length_c   1.000
_cell.angle_alpha   90.00
_cell.angle_beta   90.00
_cell.angle_gamma   90.00
#
_symmetry.space_group_name_H-M   'P 1'
#
loop_
_entity.id
_entity.type
_entity.pdbx_description
1 polymer ?
#
loop_
_entity_poly.entity_id
_entity_poly.type
_entity_poly.pdbx_seq_one_letter_code
_entity_poly.pdbx_strand_id
1 'polypeptide(L)'
;MEPSTDADQQRESLKNLQRLTQSLIDCKANLLQKTESLEHKQHLLEEVISERQRLTKEKRMLLDMIQNVQRDLEATTEAEASLVKERDDLQQTVNRVRNQEYEPLHDRVNQLRTSHGLQKVPHVQQEVDAQMARILEERRANWQQQGASPAVSGSNNTSGTRSRRRGGGRG
;
A
#
# COMPACT_ATOMS: atom_id res chain seq x y z
N MET A 1 -12.03 -21.36 97.65
CA MET A 1 -12.99 -21.10 96.55
C MET A 1 -12.81 -19.63 96.25
N GLU A 2 -11.89 -19.23 95.38
CA GLU A 2 -12.14 -18.80 94.00
C GLU A 2 -10.79 -18.62 93.24
N PRO A 3 -10.15 -19.69 92.71
CA PRO A 3 -9.04 -19.50 91.75
C PRO A 3 -9.30 -20.11 90.36
N SER A 4 -10.40 -20.85 90.18
CA SER A 4 -10.71 -21.55 88.92
C SER A 4 -11.26 -20.61 87.84
N THR A 5 -11.96 -19.55 88.24
CA THR A 5 -12.67 -18.63 87.33
C THR A 5 -11.71 -17.81 86.46
N ASP A 6 -10.58 -17.37 87.01
CA ASP A 6 -9.55 -16.61 86.26
C ASP A 6 -8.79 -17.48 85.26
N ALA A 7 -8.43 -18.71 85.64
CA ALA A 7 -7.74 -19.64 84.76
C ALA A 7 -8.61 -20.07 83.57
N ASP A 8 -9.91 -20.26 83.79
CA ASP A 8 -10.87 -20.58 82.73
C ASP A 8 -11.12 -19.38 81.79
N GLN A 9 -11.20 -18.16 82.32
CA GLN A 9 -11.29 -16.93 81.52
C GLN A 9 -10.03 -16.69 80.68
N GLN A 10 -8.84 -16.93 81.25
CA GLN A 10 -7.57 -16.87 80.51
C GLN A 10 -7.50 -17.91 79.40
N ARG A 11 -8.01 -19.12 79.65
CA ARG A 11 -8.04 -20.18 78.62
C ARG A 11 -8.97 -19.82 77.46
N GLU A 12 -10.12 -19.21 77.76
CA GLU A 12 -11.07 -18.80 76.72
C GLU A 12 -10.56 -17.61 75.91
N SER A 13 -9.87 -16.66 76.55
CA SER A 13 -9.23 -15.53 75.84
C SER A 13 -8.13 -16.00 74.89
N LEU A 14 -7.31 -16.98 75.28
CA LEU A 14 -6.28 -17.58 74.42
C LEU A 14 -6.89 -18.31 73.21
N LYS A 15 -7.99 -19.05 73.38
CA LYS A 15 -8.70 -19.67 72.26
C LYS A 15 -9.26 -18.64 71.28
N ASN A 16 -9.84 -17.56 71.80
CA ASN A 16 -10.36 -16.49 70.95
C ASN A 16 -9.23 -15.77 70.20
N LEU A 17 -8.09 -15.51 70.87
CA LEU A 17 -6.89 -14.99 70.24
C LEU A 17 -6.42 -15.91 69.11
N GLN A 18 -6.33 -17.22 69.35
CA GLN A 18 -5.94 -18.20 68.33
C GLN A 18 -6.89 -18.17 67.12
N ARG A 19 -8.21 -18.10 67.34
CA ARG A 19 -9.20 -18.01 66.26
C ARG A 19 -9.04 -16.71 65.44
N LEU A 20 -8.84 -15.58 66.12
CA LEU A 20 -8.61 -14.30 65.47
C LEU A 20 -7.29 -14.28 64.70
N THR A 21 -6.23 -14.87 65.25
CA THR A 21 -4.94 -15.02 64.56
C THR A 21 -5.09 -15.86 63.30
N GLN A 22 -5.82 -16.98 63.35
CA GLN A 22 -6.06 -17.80 62.16
C GLN A 22 -6.85 -17.04 61.09
N SER A 23 -7.94 -16.36 61.48
CA SER A 23 -8.73 -15.54 60.58
C SER A 23 -7.90 -14.41 59.94
N LEU A 24 -7.01 -13.80 60.72
CA LEU A 24 -6.08 -12.78 60.22
C LEU A 24 -5.07 -13.34 59.21
N ILE A 25 -4.55 -14.55 59.44
CA ILE A 25 -3.65 -15.24 58.51
C ILE A 25 -4.37 -15.54 57.18
N ASP A 26 -5.58 -16.07 57.25
CA ASP A 26 -6.39 -16.40 56.06
C ASP A 26 -6.76 -15.11 55.29
N CYS A 27 -7.14 -14.06 56.01
CA CYS A 27 -7.41 -12.74 55.43
C CYS A 27 -6.17 -12.16 54.74
N LYS A 28 -5.00 -12.25 55.37
CA LYS A 28 -3.72 -11.80 54.78
C LYS A 28 -3.39 -12.57 53.51
N ALA A 29 -3.55 -13.90 53.50
CA ALA A 29 -3.29 -14.72 52.32
C ALA A 29 -4.23 -14.35 51.17
N ASN A 30 -5.52 -14.16 51.45
CA ASN A 30 -6.50 -13.72 50.46
C ASN A 30 -6.15 -12.33 49.91
N LEU A 31 -5.82 -11.37 50.78
CA LEU A 31 -5.45 -10.02 50.37
C LEU A 31 -4.23 -10.04 49.44
N LEU A 32 -3.17 -10.79 49.78
CA LEU A 32 -1.98 -10.90 48.93
C LEU A 32 -2.33 -11.47 47.54
N GLN A 33 -3.10 -12.56 47.49
CA GLN A 33 -3.53 -13.16 46.23
C GLN A 33 -4.38 -12.20 45.39
N LYS A 34 -5.28 -11.43 46.02
CA LYS A 34 -6.10 -10.44 45.32
C LYS A 34 -5.27 -9.28 44.80
N THR A 35 -4.28 -8.82 45.56
CA THR A 35 -3.34 -7.76 45.14
C THR A 35 -2.54 -8.20 43.93
N GLU A 36 -1.93 -9.40 43.95
CA GLU A 36 -1.19 -9.93 42.80
C GLU A 36 -2.10 -10.06 41.56
N SER A 37 -3.32 -10.58 41.74
CA SER A 37 -4.27 -10.67 40.62
C SER A 37 -4.72 -9.29 40.12
N LEU A 38 -4.78 -8.28 40.98
CA LEU A 38 -5.15 -6.92 40.59
C LEU A 38 -4.03 -6.29 39.76
N GLU A 39 -2.79 -6.35 40.24
CA GLU A 39 -1.61 -5.83 39.54
C GLU A 39 -1.45 -6.47 38.16
N HIS A 40 -1.60 -7.80 38.08
CA HIS A 40 -1.54 -8.51 36.80
C HIS A 40 -2.63 -8.03 35.82
N LYS A 41 -3.87 -7.85 36.30
CA LYS A 41 -4.97 -7.36 35.46
C LYS A 41 -4.82 -5.90 35.06
N GLN A 42 -4.25 -5.06 35.93
CA GLN A 42 -3.93 -3.66 35.61
C GLN A 42 -2.91 -3.60 34.48
N HIS A 43 -1.85 -4.41 34.55
CA HIS A 43 -0.84 -4.48 33.50
C HIS A 43 -1.45 -4.89 32.15
N LEU A 44 -2.23 -5.98 32.12
CA LEU A 44 -2.91 -6.43 30.89
C LEU A 44 -3.85 -5.35 30.32
N LEU A 45 -4.55 -4.61 31.20
CA LEU A 45 -5.42 -3.51 30.77
C LEU A 45 -4.62 -2.39 30.09
N GLU A 46 -3.48 -2.01 30.66
CA GLU A 46 -2.57 -1.00 30.08
C GLU A 46 -2.04 -1.45 28.71
N GLU A 47 -1.63 -2.70 28.59
CA GLU A 47 -1.19 -3.28 27.30
C GLU A 47 -2.29 -3.19 26.25
N VAL A 48 -3.51 -3.62 26.58
CA VAL A 48 -4.66 -3.56 25.65
C VAL A 48 -5.02 -2.12 25.29
N ILE A 49 -4.95 -1.18 26.23
CA ILE A 49 -5.19 0.25 25.96
C ILE A 49 -4.14 0.79 24.99
N SER A 50 -2.87 0.46 25.21
CA SER A 50 -1.76 0.92 24.36
C SER A 50 -1.89 0.38 22.92
N GLU A 51 -2.24 -0.89 22.78
CA GLU A 51 -2.42 -1.53 21.48
C GLU A 51 -3.63 -0.94 20.74
N ARG A 52 -4.75 -0.71 21.44
CA ARG A 52 -5.91 -0.02 20.86
C ARG A 52 -5.54 1.38 20.36
N GLN A 53 -4.74 2.13 21.11
CA GLN A 53 -4.27 3.45 20.67
C GLN A 53 -3.37 3.36 19.44
N ARG A 54 -2.46 2.38 19.38
CA ARG A 54 -1.60 2.10 18.22
C ARG A 54 -2.44 1.82 16.97
N LEU A 55 -3.37 0.89 17.06
CA LEU A 55 -4.28 0.54 15.96
C LEU A 55 -5.16 1.72 15.53
N THR A 56 -5.59 2.57 16.47
CA THR A 56 -6.37 3.77 16.13
C THR A 56 -5.55 4.78 15.31
N LYS A 57 -4.27 4.95 15.61
CA LYS A 57 -3.37 5.81 14.83
C LYS A 57 -3.13 5.23 13.44
N GLU A 58 -2.87 3.94 13.35
CA GLU A 58 -2.68 3.23 12.08
C GLU A 58 -3.92 3.33 11.19
N LYS A 59 -5.11 3.09 11.75
CA LYS A 59 -6.39 3.27 11.04
C LYS A 59 -6.52 4.69 10.46
N ARG A 60 -6.15 5.72 11.22
CA ARG A 60 -6.21 7.11 10.73
C ARG A 60 -5.27 7.33 9.55
N MET A 61 -4.02 6.91 9.67
CA MET A 61 -3.04 7.02 8.59
C MET A 61 -3.50 6.33 7.30
N LEU A 62 -4.06 5.12 7.42
CA LEU A 62 -4.57 4.38 6.27
C LEU A 62 -5.77 5.08 5.62
N LEU A 63 -6.67 5.66 6.41
CA LEU A 63 -7.78 6.46 5.88
C LEU A 63 -7.29 7.70 5.14
N ASP A 64 -6.28 8.40 5.67
CA ASP A 64 -5.69 9.56 5.01
C ASP A 64 -5.03 9.17 3.67
N MET A 65 -4.34 8.03 3.63
CA MET A 65 -3.77 7.49 2.39
C MET A 65 -4.84 7.14 1.36
N ILE A 66 -5.93 6.49 1.77
CA ILE A 66 -7.06 6.16 0.88
C ILE A 66 -7.66 7.44 0.30
N GLN A 67 -7.85 8.48 1.12
CA GLN A 67 -8.36 9.77 0.64
C GLN A 67 -7.42 10.43 -0.37
N ASN A 68 -6.11 10.31 -0.19
CA ASN A 68 -5.14 10.81 -1.17
C ASN A 68 -5.26 10.08 -2.52
N VAL A 69 -5.26 8.75 -2.49
CA VAL A 69 -5.43 7.93 -3.71
C VAL A 69 -6.74 8.26 -4.41
N GLN A 70 -7.81 8.50 -3.65
CA GLN A 70 -9.10 8.84 -4.23
C GLN A 70 -9.08 10.21 -4.92
N ARG A 71 -8.42 11.22 -4.34
CA ARG A 71 -8.20 12.53 -4.99
C ARG A 71 -7.36 12.40 -6.27
N ASP A 72 -6.32 11.58 -6.24
CA ASP A 72 -5.47 11.34 -7.41
C ASP A 72 -6.25 10.63 -8.53
N LEU A 73 -7.13 9.69 -8.17
CA LEU A 73 -8.00 8.98 -9.11
C LEU A 73 -9.00 9.94 -9.76
N GLU A 74 -9.63 10.82 -8.97
CA GLU A 74 -10.54 11.85 -9.47
C GLU A 74 -9.84 12.80 -10.44
N ALA A 75 -8.65 13.30 -10.07
CA ALA A 75 -7.86 14.18 -10.94
C ALA A 75 -7.44 13.47 -12.25
N THR A 76 -7.05 12.20 -12.17
CA THR A 76 -6.69 11.40 -13.36
C THR A 76 -7.90 11.17 -14.26
N THR A 77 -9.07 10.91 -13.68
CA THR A 77 -10.33 10.72 -14.42
C THR A 77 -10.74 12.00 -15.15
N GLU A 78 -10.60 13.16 -14.50
CA GLU A 78 -10.87 14.45 -15.13
C GLU A 78 -9.90 14.73 -16.29
N ALA A 79 -8.61 14.48 -16.08
CA ALA A 79 -7.60 14.62 -17.12
C ALA A 79 -7.87 13.69 -18.31
N GLU A 80 -8.24 12.43 -18.06
CA GLU A 80 -8.64 11.48 -19.10
C GLU A 80 -9.84 11.98 -19.89
N ALA A 81 -10.90 12.43 -19.22
CA ALA A 81 -12.09 12.96 -19.89
C ALA A 81 -11.77 14.18 -20.76
N SER A 82 -10.91 15.07 -20.28
CA SER A 82 -10.45 16.25 -21.02
C SER A 82 -9.67 15.85 -22.29
N LEU A 83 -8.70 14.93 -22.14
CA LEU A 83 -7.88 14.44 -23.26
C LEU A 83 -8.70 13.67 -24.29
N VAL A 84 -9.69 12.88 -23.86
CA VAL A 84 -10.61 12.18 -24.77
C VAL A 84 -11.38 13.18 -25.63
N LYS A 85 -11.92 14.22 -25.00
CA LYS A 85 -12.66 15.28 -25.70
C LYS A 85 -11.76 16.02 -26.68
N GLU A 86 -10.57 16.46 -26.24
CA GLU A 86 -9.61 17.16 -27.11
C GLU A 86 -9.21 16.30 -28.31
N ARG A 87 -8.95 15.01 -28.08
CA ARG A 87 -8.62 14.05 -29.15
C ARG A 87 -9.77 13.92 -30.15
N ASP A 88 -11.02 13.84 -29.69
CA ASP A 88 -12.19 13.76 -30.56
C ASP A 88 -12.40 15.06 -31.37
N ASP A 89 -12.26 16.22 -30.74
CA ASP A 89 -12.35 17.54 -31.39
C ASP A 89 -11.27 17.73 -32.46
N LEU A 90 -10.02 17.33 -32.16
CA LEU A 90 -8.92 17.34 -33.11
C LEU A 90 -9.15 16.37 -34.26
N GLN A 91 -9.62 15.15 -33.98
CA GLN A 91 -9.94 14.17 -35.02
C GLN A 91 -11.01 14.69 -35.98
N GLN A 92 -12.05 15.33 -35.45
CA GLN A 92 -13.09 15.96 -36.26
C GLN A 92 -12.53 17.10 -37.10
N THR A 93 -11.67 17.94 -36.52
CA THR A 93 -11.02 19.06 -37.21
C THR A 93 -10.11 18.57 -38.34
N VAL A 94 -9.27 17.57 -38.08
CA VAL A 94 -8.40 16.94 -39.09
C VAL A 94 -9.23 16.36 -40.23
N ASN A 95 -10.30 15.62 -39.92
CA ASN A 95 -11.18 15.06 -40.94
C ASN A 95 -11.85 16.14 -41.78
N ARG A 96 -12.29 17.24 -41.15
CA ARG A 96 -12.88 18.39 -41.84
C ARG A 96 -11.88 19.02 -42.80
N VAL A 97 -10.71 19.43 -42.30
CA VAL A 97 -9.67 20.09 -43.12
C VAL A 97 -9.22 19.17 -44.25
N ARG A 98 -8.99 17.89 -43.97
CA ARG A 98 -8.57 16.92 -44.99
C ARG A 98 -9.62 16.79 -46.10
N ASN A 99 -10.85 16.44 -45.75
CA ASN A 99 -11.85 16.04 -46.73
C ASN A 99 -12.58 17.21 -47.40
N GLN A 100 -12.74 18.34 -46.70
CA GLN A 100 -13.51 19.48 -47.19
C GLN A 100 -12.62 20.58 -47.79
N GLU A 101 -11.36 20.69 -47.35
CA GLU A 101 -10.47 21.77 -47.79
C GLU A 101 -9.30 21.22 -48.62
N TYR A 102 -8.51 20.29 -48.08
CA TYR A 102 -7.27 19.82 -48.71
C TYR A 102 -7.53 18.98 -49.97
N GLU A 103 -8.30 17.89 -49.88
CA GLU A 103 -8.52 16.98 -51.02
C GLU A 103 -9.10 17.71 -52.23
N PRO A 104 -10.17 18.53 -52.09
CA PRO A 104 -10.73 19.25 -53.24
C PRO A 104 -9.73 20.24 -53.87
N LEU A 105 -8.92 20.92 -53.05
CA LEU A 105 -7.89 21.84 -53.53
C LEU A 105 -6.75 21.10 -54.24
N HIS A 106 -6.27 20.00 -53.66
CA HIS A 106 -5.22 19.17 -54.24
C HIS A 106 -5.64 18.61 -55.60
N ASP A 107 -6.85 18.07 -55.68
CA ASP A 107 -7.44 17.59 -56.93
C ASP A 107 -7.54 18.70 -57.97
N ARG A 108 -8.05 19.89 -57.58
CA ARG A 108 -8.20 21.02 -58.51
C ARG A 108 -6.84 21.52 -59.02
N VAL A 109 -5.86 21.63 -58.13
CA VAL A 109 -4.48 22.01 -58.50
C VAL A 109 -3.87 20.98 -59.44
N ASN A 110 -4.03 19.69 -59.16
CA ASN A 110 -3.49 18.64 -60.01
C ASN A 110 -4.17 18.56 -61.37
N GLN A 111 -5.48 18.81 -61.45
CA GLN A 111 -6.20 18.95 -62.73
C GLN A 111 -5.59 20.07 -63.57
N LEU A 112 -5.39 21.26 -62.99
CA LEU A 112 -4.79 22.41 -63.67
C LEU A 112 -3.34 22.15 -64.10
N ARG A 113 -2.52 21.55 -63.23
CA ARG A 113 -1.13 21.19 -63.57
C ARG A 113 -1.09 20.21 -64.74
N THR A 114 -1.94 19.18 -64.70
CA THR A 114 -2.02 18.19 -65.76
C THR A 114 -2.47 18.82 -67.09
N SER A 115 -3.44 19.76 -67.08
CA SER A 115 -3.86 20.46 -68.30
C SER A 115 -2.76 21.35 -68.91
N HIS A 116 -1.78 21.77 -68.09
CA HIS A 116 -0.59 22.51 -68.53
C HIS A 116 0.63 21.60 -68.81
N GLY A 117 0.46 20.28 -68.79
CA GLY A 117 1.56 19.32 -69.02
C GLY A 117 2.56 19.20 -67.87
N LEU A 118 2.23 19.74 -66.70
CA LEU A 118 3.05 19.65 -65.48
C LEU A 118 2.71 18.39 -64.67
N GLN A 119 3.70 17.86 -63.96
CA GLN A 119 3.51 16.73 -63.05
C GLN A 119 2.67 17.11 -61.82
N LYS A 120 1.93 16.13 -61.27
CA LYS A 120 1.12 16.26 -60.05
C LYS A 120 1.99 16.54 -58.83
N VAL A 121 1.42 17.26 -57.87
CA VAL A 121 2.06 17.56 -56.58
C VAL A 121 1.97 16.34 -55.66
N PRO A 122 3.01 16.05 -54.85
CA PRO A 122 2.94 15.03 -53.81
C PRO A 122 1.75 15.23 -52.86
N HIS A 123 1.26 14.14 -52.28
CA HIS A 123 0.14 14.17 -51.36
C HIS A 123 0.64 14.35 -49.92
N VAL A 124 -0.07 15.16 -49.13
CA VAL A 124 0.22 15.42 -47.71
C VAL A 124 0.31 14.14 -46.86
N GLN A 125 -0.30 13.03 -47.28
CA GLN A 125 -0.23 11.76 -46.56
C GLN A 125 1.23 11.27 -46.42
N GLN A 126 2.08 11.51 -47.43
CA GLN A 126 3.49 11.13 -47.36
C GLN A 126 4.23 11.89 -46.26
N GLU A 127 3.90 13.17 -46.07
CA GLU A 127 4.47 14.00 -45.01
C GLU A 127 3.95 13.58 -43.63
N VAL A 128 2.65 13.27 -43.53
CA VAL A 128 2.03 12.76 -42.30
C VAL A 128 2.67 11.43 -41.88
N ASP A 129 2.85 10.49 -42.80
CA ASP A 129 3.47 9.19 -42.52
C ASP A 129 4.93 9.35 -42.08
N ALA A 130 5.68 10.26 -42.71
CA ALA A 130 7.05 10.57 -42.32
C ALA A 130 7.14 11.20 -40.92
N GLN A 131 6.21 12.10 -40.58
CA GLN A 131 6.13 12.69 -39.23
C GLN A 131 5.77 11.63 -38.19
N MET A 132 4.79 10.78 -38.48
CA MET A 132 4.39 9.69 -37.58
C MET A 132 5.54 8.70 -37.35
N ALA A 133 6.33 8.38 -38.39
CA ALA A 133 7.52 7.55 -38.26
C ALA A 133 8.56 8.19 -37.32
N ARG A 134 8.77 9.52 -37.39
CA ARG A 134 9.66 10.24 -36.46
C ARG A 134 9.16 10.18 -35.02
N ILE A 135 7.87 10.44 -34.79
CA ILE A 135 7.26 10.38 -33.45
C ILE A 135 7.41 8.97 -32.85
N LEU A 136 7.19 7.93 -33.66
CA LEU A 136 7.37 6.54 -33.21
C LEU A 136 8.83 6.23 -32.88
N GLU A 137 9.78 6.79 -33.63
CA GLU A 137 11.21 6.62 -33.35
C GLU A 137 11.64 7.33 -32.07
N GLU A 138 11.21 8.58 -31.87
CA GLU A 138 11.43 9.33 -30.62
C GLU A 138 10.85 8.59 -29.42
N ARG A 139 9.64 8.03 -29.57
CA ARG A 139 9.02 7.22 -28.52
C ARG A 139 9.85 5.97 -28.21
N ARG A 140 10.37 5.26 -29.22
CA ARG A 140 11.25 4.09 -29.03
C ARG A 140 12.55 4.48 -28.33
N ALA A 141 13.18 5.58 -28.73
CA ALA A 141 14.40 6.08 -28.11
C ALA A 141 14.19 6.43 -26.62
N ASN A 142 13.08 7.10 -26.31
CA ASN A 142 12.72 7.43 -24.93
C ASN A 142 12.46 6.18 -24.07
N TRP A 143 11.83 5.14 -24.65
CA TRP A 143 11.64 3.85 -23.97
C TRP A 143 12.98 3.14 -23.70
N GLN A 144 13.92 3.17 -24.63
CA GLN A 144 15.26 2.58 -24.42
C GLN A 144 16.07 3.34 -23.35
N GLN A 145 15.97 4.66 -23.30
CA GLN A 145 16.63 5.48 -22.26
C GLN A 145 16.02 5.25 -20.88
N GLN A 146 14.69 5.11 -20.78
CA GLN A 146 14.03 4.83 -19.50
C GLN A 146 14.17 3.37 -19.06
N GLY A 147 14.28 2.43 -20.00
CA GLY A 147 14.56 1.01 -19.73
C GLY A 147 16.03 0.71 -19.40
N ALA A 148 16.94 1.63 -19.69
CA ALA A 148 18.35 1.55 -19.33
C ALA A 148 18.62 2.15 -17.94
N SER A 149 17.90 1.70 -16.91
CA SER A 149 18.47 1.69 -15.55
C SER A 149 19.46 0.54 -15.47
N PRO A 150 20.63 0.72 -14.84
CA PRO A 150 21.74 -0.22 -14.98
C PRO A 150 21.31 -1.57 -14.42
N ALA A 151 21.41 -2.61 -15.26
CA ALA A 151 21.55 -3.95 -14.75
C ALA A 151 22.64 -3.90 -13.68
N VAL A 152 22.28 -4.25 -12.45
CA VAL A 152 23.22 -4.45 -11.36
C VAL A 152 24.14 -5.59 -11.79
N SER A 153 25.20 -5.24 -12.52
CA SER A 153 26.39 -6.06 -12.73
C SER A 153 27.05 -6.20 -11.37
N GLY A 154 26.63 -7.23 -10.65
CA GLY A 154 27.22 -7.71 -9.42
C GLY A 154 27.36 -9.23 -9.47
N SER A 155 27.91 -9.75 -10.57
CA SER A 155 28.45 -11.10 -10.59
C SER A 155 29.88 -11.05 -10.06
N ASN A 156 30.10 -11.60 -8.87
CA ASN A 156 31.36 -12.28 -8.57
C ASN A 156 31.17 -13.36 -7.50
N ASN A 157 31.09 -14.60 -7.99
CA ASN A 157 31.62 -15.84 -7.41
C ASN A 157 32.28 -15.76 -6.03
N THR A 158 31.77 -16.51 -5.06
CA THR A 158 32.61 -17.37 -4.19
C THR A 158 31.90 -18.69 -3.83
N SER A 159 32.46 -19.78 -4.35
CA SER A 159 32.65 -21.09 -3.70
C SER A 159 31.51 -21.74 -2.88
N GLY A 160 30.80 -22.65 -3.55
CA GLY A 160 30.71 -24.07 -3.20
C GLY A 160 30.54 -24.50 -1.74
N THR A 161 29.35 -25.00 -1.41
CA THR A 161 29.20 -26.17 -0.54
C THR A 161 27.97 -26.99 -0.97
N ARG A 162 28.25 -28.04 -1.74
CA ARG A 162 27.32 -29.13 -2.05
C ARG A 162 27.22 -30.01 -0.78
N SER A 163 26.06 -30.06 -0.13
CA SER A 163 25.73 -31.14 0.80
C SER A 163 24.45 -31.82 0.35
N ARG A 164 24.61 -32.83 -0.54
CA ARG A 164 23.54 -33.78 -0.89
C ARG A 164 23.54 -34.87 0.16
N ARG A 165 22.55 -34.83 1.05
CA ARG A 165 22.22 -35.94 1.96
C ARG A 165 21.70 -37.11 1.12
N ARG A 166 22.52 -38.16 1.02
CA ARG A 166 22.25 -39.42 0.32
C ARG A 166 21.48 -40.33 1.27
N GLY A 167 20.38 -40.91 0.75
CA GLY A 167 19.57 -41.89 1.47
C GLY A 167 20.36 -43.14 1.85
N GLY A 168 20.06 -43.66 3.04
CA GLY A 168 20.51 -44.95 3.51
C GLY A 168 19.28 -45.82 3.81
N GLY A 169 18.94 -46.68 2.87
CA GLY A 169 18.10 -47.85 3.11
C GLY A 169 18.98 -49.02 3.55
N ARG A 170 18.68 -49.58 4.71
CA ARG A 170 19.01 -50.90 5.24
C ARG A 170 17.81 -51.21 6.15
N GLY A 171 17.06 -52.28 5.93
CA GLY A 171 17.51 -53.66 6.04
C GLY A 171 16.90 -54.19 7.33
#